data_AF-T2GK18-F1
#
_entry.id   AF-T2GK18-F1
#
_cell.length_a   1.000
_cell.length_b   1.000
_cell.length_c   1.000
_cell.angle_alpha   90.00
_cell.angle_beta   90.00
_cell.angle_gamma   90.00
#
_symmetry.space_group_name_H-M   'P 1'
#
loop_
_entity.id
_entity.type
_entity.pdbx_description
1 polymer ?
#
loop_
_entity_poly.entity_id
_entity_poly.type
_entity_poly.pdbx_seq_one_letter_code
_entity_poly.pdbx_strand_id
1 'polypeptide(L)'
;MLIKIRRDTLVILLLAFILILSGRAMTYLAYASSMEDTGGVPIAGVIVKGNDIVPLSSIKANVYAAGFRPGSYIKGEVLVTSKRKVPLSEAMENAEKFVKMTTIPGTRVTPIAAADVKVDTRTGIVTVNVIEDFATVKVTNRTGGVG
;
A
#
# COMPACT_ATOMS: atom_id res chain seq x y z
N MET A 1 -23.89 -16.16 57.00
CA MET A 1 -22.51 -16.41 57.51
C MET A 1 -21.67 -15.18 57.16
N LEU A 2 -21.62 -14.19 58.05
CA LEU A 2 -20.84 -12.97 57.85
C LEU A 2 -19.38 -13.28 58.21
N ILE A 3 -18.48 -13.21 57.23
CA ILE A 3 -17.06 -13.42 57.46
C ILE A 3 -16.57 -12.28 58.38
N LYS A 4 -16.23 -12.60 59.63
CA LYS A 4 -15.56 -11.67 60.56
C LYS A 4 -14.08 -11.57 60.16
N ILE A 5 -13.78 -10.69 59.21
CA ILE A 5 -12.40 -10.41 58.77
C ILE A 5 -11.81 -9.32 59.68
N ARG A 6 -10.56 -9.50 60.12
CA ARG A 6 -9.82 -8.47 60.85
C ARG A 6 -9.52 -7.29 59.94
N ARG A 7 -9.62 -6.07 60.48
CA ARG A 7 -9.45 -4.81 59.72
C ARG A 7 -8.14 -4.77 58.94
N ASP A 8 -7.05 -5.27 59.52
CA ASP A 8 -5.74 -5.32 58.84
C ASP A 8 -5.74 -6.25 57.62
N THR A 9 -6.40 -7.41 57.72
CA THR A 9 -6.54 -8.35 56.61
C THR A 9 -7.38 -7.76 55.48
N LEU A 10 -8.39 -6.95 55.81
CA LEU A 10 -9.23 -6.24 54.83
C LEU A 10 -8.42 -5.16 54.10
N VAL A 11 -7.58 -4.41 54.82
CA VAL A 11 -6.69 -3.40 54.22
C VAL A 11 -5.72 -4.04 53.23
N ILE A 12 -5.11 -5.17 53.59
CA ILE A 12 -4.17 -5.88 52.71
C ILE A 12 -4.88 -6.37 51.43
N LEU A 13 -6.08 -6.94 51.55
CA LEU A 13 -6.86 -7.42 50.40
C LEU A 13 -7.29 -6.28 49.47
N LEU A 14 -7.72 -5.13 50.03
CA LEU A 14 -8.06 -3.95 49.26
C LEU A 14 -6.85 -3.42 48.47
N LEU A 15 -5.69 -3.37 49.12
CA LEU A 15 -4.47 -2.84 48.53
C LEU A 15 -3.95 -3.74 47.40
N ALA A 16 -4.03 -5.06 47.59
CA ALA A 16 -3.74 -6.04 46.53
C ALA A 16 -4.70 -5.92 45.34
N PHE A 17 -6.00 -5.71 45.60
CA PHE A 17 -6.99 -5.50 44.55
C PHE A 17 -6.70 -4.25 43.70
N ILE A 18 -6.37 -3.12 44.36
CA ILE A 18 -6.03 -1.87 43.67
C ILE A 18 -4.76 -2.05 42.82
N LEU A 19 -3.75 -2.74 43.32
CA LEU A 19 -2.51 -3.04 42.58
C LEU A 19 -2.81 -3.84 41.31
N ILE A 20 -3.60 -4.91 41.41
CA ILE A 20 -3.99 -5.72 40.25
C ILE A 20 -4.80 -4.88 39.24
N LEU A 21 -5.74 -4.07 39.72
CA LEU A 21 -6.58 -3.22 38.87
C LEU A 21 -5.74 -2.19 38.11
N SER A 22 -4.77 -1.56 38.77
CA SER A 22 -3.86 -0.57 38.16
C SER A 22 -2.97 -1.19 37.07
N GLY A 23 -2.42 -2.39 37.29
CA GLY A 23 -1.62 -3.11 36.30
C GLY A 23 -2.43 -3.45 35.05
N ARG A 24 -3.66 -3.93 35.23
CA ARG A 24 -4.57 -4.21 34.10
C ARG A 24 -4.99 -2.93 33.38
N ALA A 25 -5.34 -1.88 34.13
CA ALA A 25 -5.70 -0.58 33.56
C ALA A 25 -4.55 0.00 32.72
N MET A 26 -3.30 -0.09 33.20
CA MET A 26 -2.13 0.36 32.44
C MET A 26 -1.93 -0.46 31.16
N THR A 27 -2.21 -1.77 31.18
CA THR A 27 -2.13 -2.61 29.98
C THR A 27 -3.21 -2.25 28.95
N TYR A 28 -4.44 -1.99 29.42
CA TYR A 28 -5.52 -1.51 28.56
C TYR A 28 -5.25 -0.11 28.01
N LEU A 29 -4.70 0.78 28.82
CA LEU A 29 -4.32 2.12 28.40
C LEU A 29 -3.15 2.08 27.41
N ALA A 30 -2.17 1.21 27.62
CA ALA A 30 -1.07 0.97 26.68
C ALA A 30 -1.60 0.44 25.34
N TYR A 31 -2.58 -0.46 25.34
CA TYR A 31 -3.21 -0.97 24.13
C TYR A 31 -4.10 0.08 23.42
N ALA A 32 -4.85 0.88 24.18
CA ALA A 32 -5.68 1.95 23.63
C ALA A 32 -4.85 3.14 23.14
N SER A 33 -3.70 3.40 23.78
CA SER A 33 -2.73 4.42 23.36
C SER A 33 -1.74 3.93 22.32
N SER A 34 -1.61 2.61 22.11
CA SER A 34 -0.96 2.04 20.93
C SER A 34 -1.86 2.18 19.70
N MET A 35 -2.43 3.37 19.50
CA MET A 35 -2.80 3.81 18.18
C MET A 35 -1.59 3.51 17.30
N GLU A 36 -1.70 2.51 16.43
CA GLU A 36 -0.73 2.28 15.38
C GLU A 36 -0.48 3.64 14.76
N ASP A 37 0.75 4.15 14.86
CA ASP A 37 1.13 5.44 14.31
C ASP A 37 0.41 5.66 12.98
N THR A 38 -0.52 6.62 13.00
CA THR A 38 -1.41 7.06 11.92
C THR A 38 -0.66 7.90 10.90
N GLY A 39 0.68 7.80 10.85
CA GLY A 39 1.58 8.54 9.98
C GLY A 39 1.82 7.88 8.62
N GLY A 40 0.80 7.20 8.08
CA GLY A 40 0.87 6.67 6.72
C GLY A 40 0.58 7.78 5.72
N VAL A 41 1.51 8.10 4.82
CA VAL A 41 1.24 9.07 3.74
C VAL A 41 0.33 8.38 2.71
N PRO A 42 -0.92 8.85 2.51
CA PRO A 42 -1.82 8.22 1.56
C PRO A 42 -1.29 8.44 0.14
N ILE A 43 -1.54 7.47 -0.74
CA ILE A 43 -1.26 7.67 -2.17
C ILE A 43 -2.24 8.72 -2.70
N ALA A 44 -1.74 9.94 -2.91
CA ALA A 44 -2.51 11.09 -3.36
C ALA A 44 -2.89 10.97 -4.84
N GLY A 45 -2.03 10.35 -5.65
CA GLY A 45 -2.30 10.11 -7.06
C GLY A 45 -1.11 9.61 -7.85
N VAL A 46 -1.40 9.21 -9.09
CA VAL A 46 -0.40 8.76 -10.06
C VAL A 46 -0.33 9.77 -11.21
N ILE A 47 0.85 10.33 -11.41
CA ILE A 47 1.19 11.22 -12.52
C ILE A 47 2.01 10.41 -13.52
N VAL A 48 1.57 10.37 -14.77
CA VAL A 48 2.28 9.69 -15.86
C VAL A 48 2.84 10.75 -16.80
N LYS A 49 4.09 10.57 -17.23
CA LYS A 49 4.81 11.46 -18.15
C LYS A 49 5.45 10.65 -19.26
N GLY A 50 5.50 11.21 -20.47
CA GLY A 50 6.16 10.57 -21.63
C GLY A 50 5.29 9.53 -22.33
N ASN A 51 4.01 9.45 -22.02
CA ASN A 51 3.05 8.68 -22.82
C ASN A 51 2.66 9.48 -24.07
N ASP A 52 2.53 8.81 -25.20
CA ASP A 52 2.07 9.40 -26.46
C ASP A 52 0.84 8.64 -26.96
N ILE A 53 1.02 7.37 -27.34
CA ILE A 53 -0.05 6.54 -27.90
C ILE A 53 -0.74 5.69 -26.83
N VAL A 54 -0.01 5.22 -25.81
CA VAL A 54 -0.63 4.43 -24.75
C VAL A 54 -1.50 5.34 -23.87
N PRO A 55 -2.79 5.04 -23.70
CA PRO A 55 -3.65 5.86 -22.87
C PRO A 55 -3.18 5.87 -21.41
N LEU A 56 -3.21 7.06 -20.82
CA LEU A 56 -2.93 7.30 -19.40
C LEU A 56 -3.70 6.35 -18.47
N SER A 57 -4.95 6.03 -18.82
CA SER A 57 -5.81 5.13 -18.05
C SER A 57 -5.27 3.70 -17.97
N SER A 58 -4.73 3.17 -19.07
CA SER A 58 -4.14 1.83 -19.12
C SER A 58 -2.87 1.75 -18.25
N ILE A 59 -2.02 2.77 -18.33
CA ILE A 59 -0.80 2.86 -17.52
C ILE A 59 -1.17 2.96 -16.04
N LYS A 60 -2.10 3.84 -15.68
CA LYS A 60 -2.58 3.99 -14.30
C LYS A 60 -3.18 2.69 -13.75
N ALA A 61 -3.93 1.94 -14.55
CA ALA A 61 -4.50 0.66 -14.13
C ALA A 61 -3.41 -0.34 -13.73
N ASN A 62 -2.30 -0.41 -14.48
CA ASN A 62 -1.17 -1.28 -14.16
C ASN A 62 -0.39 -0.81 -12.92
N VAL A 63 -0.22 0.50 -12.75
CA VAL A 63 0.36 1.07 -11.52
C VAL A 63 -0.52 0.77 -10.30
N TYR A 64 -1.85 0.83 -10.46
CA TYR A 64 -2.81 0.47 -9.42
C TYR A 64 -2.78 -1.02 -9.09
N ALA A 65 -2.52 -1.88 -10.08
CA ALA A 65 -2.34 -3.32 -9.89
C ALA A 65 -1.08 -3.64 -9.07
N ALA A 66 -0.02 -2.82 -9.18
CA ALA A 66 1.16 -2.93 -8.31
C ALA A 66 0.84 -2.60 -6.85
N GLY A 67 -0.15 -1.74 -6.62
CA GLY A 67 -0.63 -1.37 -5.28
C GLY A 67 -0.69 0.15 -5.04
N PHE A 68 -0.17 0.96 -5.97
CA PHE A 68 -0.14 2.42 -5.86
C PHE A 68 -1.48 3.05 -6.23
N ARG A 69 -2.54 2.72 -5.50
CA ARG A 69 -3.92 3.13 -5.77
C ARG A 69 -4.51 3.94 -4.62
N PRO A 70 -5.57 4.74 -4.88
CA PRO A 70 -6.32 5.40 -3.82
C PRO A 70 -6.74 4.40 -2.73
N GLY A 71 -6.57 4.79 -1.46
CA GLY A 71 -6.82 3.93 -0.30
C GLY A 71 -5.63 3.07 0.14
N SER A 72 -4.51 3.09 -0.59
CA SER A 72 -3.23 2.57 -0.11
C SER A 72 -2.42 3.70 0.53
N TYR A 73 -1.51 3.36 1.44
CA TYR A 73 -0.68 4.33 2.13
C TYR A 73 0.74 3.81 2.31
N ILE A 74 1.69 4.73 2.41
CA ILE A 74 3.10 4.46 2.63
C ILE A 74 3.37 4.67 4.11
N LYS A 75 3.83 3.62 4.80
CA LYS A 75 4.26 3.69 6.19
C LYS A 75 5.75 3.40 6.27
N GLY A 76 6.56 4.46 6.37
CA GLY A 76 8.01 4.36 6.26
C GLY A 76 8.44 3.84 4.89
N GLU A 77 9.08 2.68 4.86
CA GLU A 77 9.54 2.01 3.62
C GLU A 77 8.60 0.90 3.14
N VAL A 78 7.37 0.86 3.65
CA VAL A 78 6.39 -0.19 3.32
C VAL A 78 5.16 0.42 2.67
N LEU A 79 4.80 -0.09 1.50
CA LEU A 79 3.50 0.15 0.88
C LEU A 79 2.47 -0.79 1.52
N VAL A 80 1.50 -0.19 2.20
CA VAL A 80 0.36 -0.91 2.77
C VAL A 80 -0.83 -0.77 1.85
N THR A 81 -1.29 -1.91 1.33
CA THR A 81 -2.50 -2.02 0.52
C THR A 81 -3.57 -2.78 1.29
N SER A 82 -4.80 -2.79 0.78
CA SER A 82 -5.90 -3.53 1.41
C SER A 82 -5.71 -5.07 1.43
N LYS A 83 -4.76 -5.62 0.67
CA LYS A 83 -4.53 -7.07 0.56
C LYS A 83 -3.16 -7.52 1.06
N ARG A 84 -2.15 -6.66 0.98
CA ARG A 84 -0.75 -7.00 1.27
C ARG A 84 0.05 -5.80 1.76
N LYS A 85 1.09 -6.07 2.54
CA LYS A 85 2.14 -5.14 2.93
C LYS A 85 3.41 -5.52 2.15
N VAL A 86 3.96 -4.59 1.39
CA VAL A 86 5.09 -4.85 0.47
C VAL A 86 6.14 -3.78 0.69
N PRO A 87 7.44 -4.10 0.70
CA PRO A 87 8.50 -3.09 0.67
C PRO A 87 8.29 -2.11 -0.50
N LEU A 88 8.55 -0.82 -0.27
CA LEU A 88 8.32 0.23 -1.25
C LEU A 88 9.20 0.04 -2.49
N SER A 89 10.45 -0.38 -2.30
CA SER A 89 11.38 -0.72 -3.39
C SER A 89 10.83 -1.83 -4.29
N GLU A 90 10.35 -2.92 -3.69
CA GLU A 90 9.76 -4.04 -4.41
C GLU A 90 8.46 -3.62 -5.12
N ALA A 91 7.64 -2.79 -4.46
CA ALA A 91 6.44 -2.24 -5.07
C ALA A 91 6.74 -1.38 -6.29
N MET A 92 7.79 -0.55 -6.23
CA MET A 92 8.25 0.28 -7.35
C MET A 92 8.75 -0.58 -8.51
N GLU A 93 9.59 -1.58 -8.25
CA GLU A 93 10.09 -2.49 -9.28
C GLU A 93 8.95 -3.28 -9.96
N ASN A 94 7.98 -3.74 -9.16
CA ASN A 94 6.79 -4.41 -9.68
C ASN A 94 5.93 -3.46 -10.52
N ALA A 95 5.80 -2.20 -10.10
CA ALA A 95 5.09 -1.18 -10.88
C ALA A 95 5.78 -0.92 -12.22
N GLU A 96 7.10 -0.80 -12.26
CA GLU A 96 7.85 -0.65 -13.51
C GLU A 96 7.63 -1.82 -14.46
N LYS A 97 7.67 -3.06 -13.95
CA LYS A 97 7.39 -4.26 -14.73
C LYS A 97 5.98 -4.24 -15.30
N PHE A 98 4.96 -3.92 -14.48
CA PHE A 98 3.57 -3.85 -14.94
C PHE A 98 3.33 -2.72 -15.94
N VAL A 99 3.98 -1.58 -15.77
CA VAL A 99 3.90 -0.48 -16.74
C VAL A 99 4.49 -0.90 -18.08
N LYS A 100 5.66 -1.57 -18.12
CA LYS A 100 6.24 -2.09 -19.37
C LYS A 100 5.32 -3.09 -20.10
N MET A 101 4.50 -3.84 -19.37
CA MET A 101 3.52 -4.77 -19.92
C MET A 101 2.21 -4.10 -20.37
N THR A 102 2.10 -2.76 -20.29
CA THR A 102 0.88 -2.07 -20.71
C THR A 102 0.69 -2.20 -22.22
N THR A 103 -0.47 -2.68 -22.62
CA THR A 103 -0.86 -2.79 -24.02
C THR A 103 -1.68 -1.59 -24.48
N ILE A 104 -1.59 -1.27 -25.77
CA ILE A 104 -2.54 -0.35 -26.40
C ILE A 104 -3.92 -1.03 -26.41
N PRO A 105 -5.00 -0.38 -25.93
CA PRO A 105 -6.34 -0.96 -25.91
C PRO A 105 -6.77 -1.50 -27.28
N GLY A 106 -7.39 -2.68 -27.30
CA GLY A 106 -7.79 -3.37 -28.53
C GLY A 106 -6.65 -4.08 -29.26
N THR A 107 -5.42 -4.06 -28.73
CA THR A 107 -4.26 -4.75 -29.32
C THR A 107 -3.51 -5.59 -28.27
N ARG A 108 -2.53 -6.37 -28.73
CA ARG A 108 -1.55 -7.07 -27.86
C ARG A 108 -0.18 -6.40 -27.89
N VAL A 109 -0.09 -5.19 -28.43
CA VAL A 109 1.16 -4.45 -28.60
C VAL A 109 1.54 -3.79 -27.28
N THR A 110 2.75 -4.06 -26.79
CA THR A 110 3.38 -3.42 -25.62
C THR A 110 4.48 -2.47 -26.08
N PRO A 111 4.20 -1.19 -26.32
CA PRO A 111 5.17 -0.26 -26.91
C PRO A 111 6.08 0.43 -25.88
N ILE A 112 5.92 0.15 -24.59
CA ILE A 112 6.71 0.79 -23.54
C ILE A 112 8.05 0.04 -23.41
N ALA A 113 9.13 0.66 -23.91
CA ALA A 113 10.48 0.09 -23.83
C ALA A 113 11.09 0.28 -22.44
N ALA A 114 10.88 1.45 -21.83
CA ALA A 114 11.38 1.75 -20.51
C ALA A 114 10.32 2.47 -19.67
N ALA A 115 10.36 2.20 -18.37
CA ALA A 115 9.53 2.86 -17.37
C ALA A 115 10.36 3.07 -16.11
N ASP A 116 10.21 4.23 -15.48
CA ASP A 116 10.84 4.63 -14.22
C ASP A 116 9.72 5.10 -13.28
N VAL A 117 9.61 4.48 -12.11
CA VAL A 117 8.59 4.83 -11.11
C VAL A 117 9.26 5.50 -9.92
N LYS A 118 8.83 6.71 -9.59
CA LYS A 118 9.32 7.49 -8.45
C LYS A 118 8.17 7.79 -7.51
N VAL A 119 8.40 7.58 -6.22
CA VAL A 119 7.40 7.81 -5.18
C VAL A 119 7.91 8.89 -4.25
N ASP A 120 7.15 9.97 -4.12
CA ASP A 120 7.40 10.96 -3.09
C ASP A 120 6.72 10.51 -1.79
N THR A 121 7.54 10.07 -0.83
CA THR A 121 7.07 9.58 0.47
C THR A 121 6.49 10.67 1.36
N ARG A 122 6.67 11.96 1.03
CA ARG A 122 6.08 13.08 1.77
C ARG A 122 4.70 13.48 1.25
N THR A 123 4.53 13.51 -0.06
CA THR A 123 3.27 13.93 -0.70
C THR A 123 2.38 12.77 -1.14
N GLY A 124 2.92 11.55 -1.21
CA GLY A 124 2.21 10.37 -1.69
C GLY A 124 1.96 10.39 -3.20
N ILE A 125 2.67 11.24 -3.93
CA ILE A 125 2.57 11.34 -5.38
C ILE A 125 3.50 10.32 -6.02
N VAL A 126 2.94 9.48 -6.89
CA VAL A 126 3.68 8.51 -7.69
C VAL A 126 3.87 9.09 -9.08
N THR A 127 5.10 9.36 -9.47
CA THR A 127 5.47 9.81 -10.81
C THR A 127 5.98 8.62 -11.61
N VAL A 128 5.37 8.38 -12.76
CA VAL A 128 5.74 7.32 -13.69
C VAL A 128 6.24 7.98 -14.97
N ASN A 129 7.51 7.83 -15.25
CA ASN A 129 8.11 8.26 -16.51
C ASN A 129 8.12 7.06 -17.45
N VAL A 130 7.60 7.26 -18.65
CA VAL A 130 7.45 6.22 -19.66
C VAL A 130 8.22 6.66 -20.90
N ILE A 131 8.92 5.71 -21.52
CA ILE A 131 9.54 5.87 -22.83
C ILE A 131 8.90 4.83 -23.74
N GLU A 132 8.14 5.31 -24.71
CA GLU A 132 7.54 4.48 -25.75
C GLU A 132 8.51 4.31 -26.92
N ASP A 133 8.68 3.09 -27.40
CA ASP A 133 9.41 2.76 -28.63
C ASP A 133 8.53 1.83 -29.48
N PHE A 134 8.18 2.30 -30.66
CA PHE A 134 7.35 1.58 -31.63
C PHE A 134 8.19 0.95 -32.75
N ALA A 135 9.43 1.37 -32.93
CA ALA A 135 10.27 0.89 -34.03
C ALA A 135 10.65 -0.59 -33.87
N THR A 136 10.63 -1.09 -32.64
CA THR A 136 11.01 -2.46 -32.28
C THR A 136 9.82 -3.40 -32.03
N VAL A 137 8.59 -2.90 -32.11
CA VAL A 137 7.39 -3.67 -31.80
C VAL A 137 7.02 -4.62 -32.94
N LYS A 138 7.07 -5.93 -32.67
CA LYS A 138 6.55 -6.96 -33.58
C LYS A 138 5.01 -6.99 -33.52
N VAL A 139 4.36 -6.34 -34.49
CA VAL A 139 2.91 -6.45 -34.69
C VAL A 139 2.63 -7.79 -35.36
N THR A 140 2.23 -8.80 -34.59
CA THR A 140 1.71 -10.04 -35.16
C THR A 140 0.28 -9.81 -35.63
N ASN A 141 0.12 -9.49 -36.92
CA ASN A 141 -1.18 -9.32 -37.54
C ASN A 141 -1.86 -10.69 -37.70
N ARG A 142 -2.94 -10.97 -36.96
CA ARG A 142 -3.88 -12.06 -37.28
C ARG A 142 -5.07 -11.45 -37.99
N THR A 143 -4.87 -11.06 -39.25
CA THR A 143 -5.99 -10.86 -40.18
C THR A 143 -6.69 -12.20 -40.41
N GLY A 144 -7.92 -12.31 -39.89
CA GLY A 144 -8.98 -13.17 -40.42
C GLY A 144 -8.78 -14.69 -40.30
N GLY A 145 -9.50 -15.30 -39.37
CA GLY A 145 -9.81 -16.73 -39.40
C GLY A 145 -11.23 -16.93 -38.90
N VAL A 146 -12.21 -16.64 -39.75
CA VAL A 146 -13.52 -17.28 -39.63
C VAL A 146 -13.29 -18.74 -40.03
N GLY A 147 -13.42 -19.63 -39.06
CA GLY A 147 -13.43 -21.08 -39.22
C GLY A 147 -14.44 -21.63 -38.23
#